data_AF-A0A2T0M8Z7-F1
#
_entry.id   AF-A0A2T0M8Z7-F1
#
_cell.length_a   1.000
_cell.length_b   1.000
_cell.length_c   1.000
_cell.angle_alpha   90.00
_cell.angle_beta   90.00
_cell.angle_gamma   90.00
#
_symmetry.space_group_name_H-M   'P 1'
#
loop_
_entity.id
_entity.type
_entity.pdbx_description
1 polymer ?
#
loop_
_entity_poly.entity_id
_entity_poly.type
_entity_poly.pdbx_seq_one_letter_code
_entity_poly.pdbx_strand_id
1 'polypeptide(L)'
;MKKRYWFGLVVLLVSFAHGQTSLGEDKAILYKSPSKKFHDITLQAHNGLPRFGVPNNYLPVGQKQTRGAYTPEIRKKQALTNTGYQNYSIMVSLKYLEPFMKDLDTDRLTITSGNKTETQRNSAFLQSFLRNEVGTSICATEDCKNVGQGKNEFERLRNYKAFVESCLAPLRQWSTTFFENDEIVAYHVSQIGIGRNYDFDQRGYWVSHNFGLNNIFRGGIKKVIFKPQTPYEHTLKNKLGRGLGLQFLLELDEKEAEKYQMSSISRLYLVKKIRLKYVKKELTNAQKPVEFNYSHESPEFAVYEDAALTKLVTKLSLKNLILKTN
;
A
#
# COMPACT_ATOMS: atom_id res chain seq x y z
N MET A 1 66.15 3.59 -18.23
CA MET A 1 65.25 3.39 -17.08
C MET A 1 63.96 4.17 -17.31
N LYS A 2 62.84 3.51 -17.64
CA LYS A 2 61.52 4.14 -17.84
C LYS A 2 60.56 3.56 -16.80
N LYS A 3 60.10 4.38 -15.85
CA LYS A 3 59.07 4.01 -14.88
C LYS A 3 57.69 4.30 -15.50
N ARG A 4 56.87 3.26 -15.65
CA ARG A 4 55.44 3.36 -15.96
C ARG A 4 54.68 3.47 -14.64
N TYR A 5 53.91 4.55 -14.47
CA TYR A 5 52.94 4.69 -13.38
C TYR A 5 51.61 4.10 -13.83
N TRP A 6 51.10 3.17 -13.03
CA TRP A 6 49.82 2.49 -13.19
C TRP A 6 48.75 3.34 -12.51
N PHE A 7 47.83 3.94 -13.27
CA PHE A 7 46.65 4.61 -12.73
C PHE A 7 45.60 3.54 -12.41
N GLY A 8 45.53 3.17 -11.12
CA GLY A 8 44.40 2.40 -10.58
C GLY A 8 43.19 3.29 -10.41
N LEU A 9 42.16 3.05 -11.22
CA LEU A 9 40.85 3.70 -11.14
C LEU A 9 40.06 3.06 -9.98
N VAL A 10 40.03 3.71 -8.82
CA VAL A 10 39.19 3.31 -7.68
C VAL A 10 37.77 3.80 -7.94
N VAL A 11 36.89 2.89 -8.34
CA VAL A 11 35.44 3.12 -8.38
C VAL A 11 34.91 3.02 -6.95
N LEU A 12 34.67 4.18 -6.32
CA LEU A 12 33.92 4.27 -5.07
C LEU A 12 32.43 4.11 -5.37
N LEU A 13 31.94 2.86 -5.31
CA LEU A 13 30.53 2.56 -5.18
C LEU A 13 30.08 2.96 -3.78
N VAL A 14 29.55 4.18 -3.63
CA VAL A 14 28.82 4.57 -2.42
C VAL A 14 27.44 3.92 -2.49
N SER A 15 27.37 2.67 -2.01
CA SER A 15 26.12 1.99 -1.72
C SER A 15 25.45 2.70 -0.55
N PHE A 16 24.60 3.69 -0.82
CA PHE A 16 23.68 4.20 0.19
C PHE A 16 22.67 3.11 0.53
N ALA A 17 23.02 2.25 1.48
CA ALA A 17 22.09 1.34 2.14
C ALA A 17 21.11 2.18 2.98
N HIS A 18 20.05 2.69 2.34
CA HIS A 18 18.90 3.26 3.03
C HIS A 18 18.08 2.11 3.63
N GLY A 19 18.57 1.59 4.76
CA GLY A 19 17.94 0.46 5.45
C GLY A 19 16.56 0.79 6.01
N GLN A 20 15.60 -0.11 5.77
CA GLN A 20 14.33 -0.13 6.48
C GLN A 20 14.61 -0.32 7.97
N THR A 21 14.23 0.66 8.80
CA THR A 21 14.41 0.57 10.26
C THR A 21 13.04 0.37 10.90
N SER A 22 12.88 -0.70 11.68
CA SER A 22 11.69 -0.91 12.52
C SER A 22 11.76 0.05 13.71
N LEU A 23 10.77 0.93 13.86
CA LEU A 23 10.66 1.81 15.02
C LEU A 23 9.77 1.13 16.07
N GLY A 24 10.37 0.74 17.21
CA GLY A 24 9.68 0.30 18.43
C GLY A 24 8.72 -0.88 18.23
N GLU A 25 9.28 -2.10 18.37
CA GLU A 25 8.64 -3.43 18.36
C GLU A 25 7.27 -3.48 17.62
N ASP A 26 7.35 -3.81 16.33
CA ASP A 26 6.28 -4.31 15.48
C ASP A 26 5.20 -3.36 14.95
N LYS A 27 5.26 -2.05 15.20
CA LYS A 27 4.14 -1.14 14.87
C LYS A 27 4.25 -0.41 13.54
N ALA A 28 5.46 -0.13 13.06
CA ALA A 28 5.66 0.59 11.80
C ALA A 28 7.03 0.32 11.14
N ILE A 29 7.06 0.44 9.82
CA ILE A 29 8.27 0.43 8.98
C ILE A 29 8.55 1.86 8.53
N LEU A 30 9.78 2.30 8.73
CA LEU A 30 10.25 3.61 8.32
C LEU A 30 11.11 3.52 7.05
N TYR A 31 10.67 4.21 6.00
CA TYR A 31 11.43 4.47 4.79
C TYR A 31 12.04 5.86 4.91
N LYS A 32 13.35 5.90 5.20
CA LYS A 32 14.10 7.16 5.34
C LYS A 32 14.22 7.86 4.00
N SER A 33 13.95 9.16 3.98
CA SER A 33 14.15 9.98 2.80
C SER A 33 15.65 10.20 2.56
N PRO A 34 16.08 10.32 1.29
CA PRO A 34 17.49 10.54 0.95
C PRO A 34 17.97 11.95 1.27
N SER A 35 17.06 12.89 1.59
CA SER A 35 17.40 14.25 1.99
C SER A 35 16.21 14.96 2.63
N LYS A 36 16.47 16.12 3.25
CA LYS A 36 15.44 17.01 3.82
C LYS A 36 14.43 17.55 2.79
N LYS A 37 14.66 17.34 1.49
CA LYS A 37 13.72 17.74 0.43
C LYS A 37 12.46 16.88 0.39
N PHE A 38 12.46 15.69 1.01
CA PHE A 38 11.33 14.77 1.00
C PHE A 38 10.96 14.33 2.42
N HIS A 39 9.67 14.08 2.62
CA HIS A 39 9.16 13.52 3.87
C HIS A 39 9.58 12.06 4.02
N ASP A 40 10.05 11.67 5.21
CA ASP A 40 10.14 10.25 5.58
C ASP A 40 8.75 9.58 5.42
N ILE A 41 8.73 8.31 5.04
CA ILE A 41 7.48 7.55 4.86
C ILE A 41 7.39 6.50 5.96
N THR A 42 6.33 6.57 6.78
CA THR A 42 6.06 5.60 7.84
C THR A 42 4.85 4.74 7.47
N LEU A 43 5.07 3.45 7.23
CA LEU A 43 4.03 2.49 6.91
C LEU A 43 3.69 1.66 8.15
N GLN A 44 2.42 1.37 8.40
CA GLN A 44 2.05 0.47 9.51
C GLN A 44 2.61 -0.92 9.29
N ALA A 45 2.94 -1.59 10.39
CA ALA A 45 3.43 -2.96 10.38
C ALA A 45 2.63 -3.82 11.36
N HIS A 46 2.79 -5.13 11.20
CA HIS A 46 2.39 -6.14 12.16
C HIS A 46 3.42 -7.27 12.09
N ASN A 47 4.01 -7.65 13.23
CA ASN A 47 5.08 -8.65 13.34
C ASN A 47 6.22 -8.41 12.31
N GLY A 48 6.76 -7.19 12.31
CA GLY A 48 7.83 -6.76 11.40
C GLY A 48 7.47 -6.63 9.91
N LEU A 49 6.25 -6.98 9.48
CA LEU A 49 5.84 -6.94 8.07
C LEU A 49 4.88 -5.79 7.78
N PRO A 50 4.90 -5.21 6.56
CA PRO A 50 3.95 -4.19 6.15
C PRO A 50 2.50 -4.61 6.38
N ARG A 51 1.68 -3.66 6.81
CA ARG A 51 0.25 -3.84 7.02
C ARG A 51 -0.54 -3.02 5.99
N PHE A 52 -1.39 -3.71 5.23
CA PHE A 52 -2.30 -3.13 4.25
C PHE A 52 -3.78 -3.39 4.60
N GLY A 53 -4.69 -2.73 3.88
CA GLY A 53 -6.12 -2.84 4.08
C GLY A 53 -6.62 -1.88 5.16
N VAL A 54 -7.35 -2.38 6.15
CA VAL A 54 -7.91 -1.56 7.23
C VAL A 54 -6.78 -1.12 8.17
N PRO A 55 -6.49 0.19 8.29
CA PRO A 55 -5.43 0.68 9.17
C PRO A 55 -5.83 0.60 10.65
N ASN A 56 -4.86 0.67 11.56
CA ASN A 56 -5.16 0.91 12.97
C ASN A 56 -5.80 2.30 13.10
N ASN A 57 -6.97 2.38 13.74
CA ASN A 57 -7.63 3.64 14.02
C ASN A 57 -7.17 4.30 15.34
N TYR A 58 -6.33 3.60 16.12
CA TYR A 58 -5.79 4.00 17.42
C TYR A 58 -6.87 4.37 18.45
N LEU A 59 -8.10 3.88 18.26
CA LEU A 59 -9.12 3.98 19.27
C LEU A 59 -8.87 2.90 20.35
N PRO A 60 -9.12 3.22 21.62
CA PRO A 60 -9.29 2.21 22.66
C PRO A 60 -10.27 1.11 22.24
N VAL A 61 -10.02 -0.11 22.71
CA VAL A 61 -10.85 -1.26 22.37
C VAL A 61 -12.29 -1.04 22.88
N GLY A 62 -13.27 -1.36 22.04
CA GLY A 62 -14.69 -1.15 22.33
C GLY A 62 -15.21 0.27 22.09
N GLN A 63 -14.34 1.25 21.84
CA GLN A 63 -14.78 2.60 21.54
C GLN A 63 -15.30 2.71 20.10
N LYS A 64 -16.58 3.10 19.96
CA LYS A 64 -17.21 3.33 18.66
C LYS A 64 -16.63 4.57 17.98
N GLN A 65 -16.54 4.53 16.65
CA GLN A 65 -16.17 5.69 15.84
C GLN A 65 -17.34 6.69 15.81
N THR A 66 -17.42 7.57 16.81
CA THR A 66 -18.44 8.62 16.90
C THR A 66 -17.83 10.02 16.70
N ARG A 67 -18.67 11.01 16.39
CA ARG A 67 -18.26 12.41 16.31
C ARG A 67 -17.75 12.85 17.69
N GLY A 68 -16.43 13.03 17.83
CA GLY A 68 -15.77 13.35 19.09
C GLY A 68 -14.89 12.24 19.68
N ALA A 69 -14.98 10.99 19.16
CA ALA A 69 -14.16 9.88 19.66
C ALA A 69 -12.65 10.05 19.45
N TYR A 70 -12.26 10.91 18.50
CA TYR A 70 -10.87 11.13 18.13
C TYR A 70 -10.29 12.36 18.83
N THR A 71 -9.42 12.12 19.81
CA THR A 71 -8.57 13.16 20.40
C THR A 71 -7.60 13.73 19.35
N PRO A 72 -7.04 14.94 19.56
CA PRO A 72 -6.03 15.50 18.66
C PRO A 72 -4.85 14.56 18.38
N GLU A 73 -4.40 13.81 19.38
CA GLU A 73 -3.28 12.85 19.28
C GLU A 73 -3.65 11.68 18.37
N ILE A 74 -4.88 11.15 18.50
CA ILE A 74 -5.37 10.07 17.64
C ILE A 74 -5.48 10.56 16.19
N ARG A 75 -6.00 11.77 15.96
CA ARG A 75 -6.07 12.37 14.62
C ARG A 75 -4.68 12.52 14.00
N LYS A 76 -3.68 12.93 14.77
CA LYS A 76 -2.29 13.03 14.30
C LYS A 76 -1.73 11.67 13.89
N LYS A 77 -1.96 10.61 14.69
CA LYS A 77 -1.53 9.24 14.36
C LYS A 77 -2.24 8.69 13.11
N GLN A 78 -3.53 8.95 12.97
CA GLN A 78 -4.30 8.56 11.78
C GLN A 78 -3.84 9.32 10.54
N ALA A 79 -3.58 10.62 10.64
CA ALA A 79 -3.02 11.42 9.55
C ALA A 79 -1.68 10.83 9.10
N LEU A 80 -0.75 10.58 10.03
CA LEU A 80 0.54 9.95 9.73
C LEU A 80 0.38 8.60 9.03
N THR A 81 -0.56 7.78 9.50
CA THR A 81 -0.85 6.46 8.92
C THR A 81 -1.39 6.57 7.49
N ASN A 82 -2.38 7.44 7.27
CA ASN A 82 -2.99 7.64 5.96
C ASN A 82 -1.99 8.24 4.96
N THR A 83 -1.24 9.26 5.39
CA THR A 83 -0.19 9.89 4.59
C THR A 83 0.92 8.89 4.26
N GLY A 84 1.39 8.11 5.23
CA GLY A 84 2.41 7.09 5.00
C GLY A 84 1.99 6.04 3.99
N TYR A 85 0.76 5.54 4.08
CA TYR A 85 0.22 4.57 3.13
C TYR A 85 0.04 5.14 1.72
N GLN A 86 -0.45 6.39 1.61
CA GLN A 86 -0.53 7.10 0.33
C GLN A 86 0.85 7.32 -0.28
N ASN A 87 1.80 7.83 0.50
CA ASN A 87 3.16 8.12 0.05
C ASN A 87 3.88 6.86 -0.40
N TYR A 88 3.74 5.75 0.35
CA TYR A 88 4.24 4.45 -0.08
C TYR A 88 3.66 4.03 -1.44
N SER A 89 2.34 4.19 -1.63
CA SER A 89 1.67 3.85 -2.88
C SER A 89 2.11 4.74 -4.06
N ILE A 90 2.46 6.00 -3.81
CA ILE A 90 3.01 6.94 -4.80
C ILE A 90 4.43 6.51 -5.21
N MET A 91 5.29 6.18 -4.24
CA MET A 91 6.67 5.74 -4.53
C MET A 91 6.70 4.41 -5.29
N VAL A 92 5.80 3.47 -4.97
CA VAL A 92 5.61 2.25 -5.78
C VAL A 92 5.18 2.60 -7.20
N SER A 93 4.28 3.56 -7.39
CA SER A 93 3.90 4.02 -8.73
C SER A 93 5.09 4.64 -9.48
N LEU A 94 5.88 5.49 -8.81
CA LEU A 94 7.05 6.14 -9.41
C LEU A 94 8.06 5.09 -9.90
N LYS A 95 8.32 4.05 -9.10
CA LYS A 95 9.20 2.94 -9.48
C LYS A 95 8.78 2.28 -10.80
N TYR A 96 7.49 2.00 -10.97
CA TYR A 96 7.00 1.30 -12.17
C TYR A 96 6.68 2.22 -13.35
N LEU A 97 6.67 3.53 -13.15
CA LEU A 97 6.59 4.52 -14.22
C LEU A 97 7.96 4.84 -14.85
N GLU A 98 9.04 4.34 -14.25
CA GLU A 98 10.42 4.56 -14.69
C GLU A 98 10.68 4.30 -16.20
N PRO A 99 10.14 3.24 -16.83
CA PRO A 99 10.35 3.01 -18.27
C PRO A 99 9.83 4.14 -19.18
N PHE A 100 8.88 4.94 -18.69
CA PHE A 100 8.29 6.08 -19.41
C PHE A 100 8.98 7.41 -19.11
N MET A 101 9.91 7.46 -18.15
CA MET A 101 10.62 8.70 -17.79
C MET A 101 11.45 9.27 -18.94
N LYS A 102 11.85 8.44 -19.91
CA LYS A 102 12.48 8.89 -21.16
C LYS A 102 11.57 9.78 -22.02
N ASP A 103 10.25 9.62 -21.89
CA ASP A 103 9.26 10.42 -22.63
C ASP A 103 8.92 11.71 -21.88
N LEU A 104 9.42 11.91 -20.66
CA LEU A 104 9.20 13.13 -19.89
C LEU A 104 9.97 14.29 -20.54
N ASP A 105 9.26 15.23 -21.16
CA ASP A 105 9.81 16.53 -21.52
C ASP A 105 10.27 17.27 -20.25
N THR A 106 11.57 17.35 -20.06
CA THR A 106 12.23 17.99 -18.91
C THR A 106 12.39 19.50 -19.09
N ASP A 107 12.26 19.99 -20.32
CA ASP A 107 12.51 21.38 -20.67
C ASP A 107 11.25 22.23 -20.76
N ARG A 108 10.09 21.62 -20.99
CA ARG A 108 8.82 22.32 -21.22
C ARG A 108 7.65 21.61 -20.56
N LEU A 109 6.63 22.40 -20.22
CA LEU A 109 5.33 21.85 -19.82
C LEU A 109 4.61 21.30 -21.05
N THR A 110 4.14 20.06 -20.99
CA THR A 110 3.47 19.43 -22.12
C THR A 110 2.08 20.03 -22.32
N ILE A 111 1.88 20.76 -23.42
CA ILE A 111 0.58 21.33 -23.77
C ILE A 111 -0.40 20.22 -24.14
N THR A 112 -1.65 20.31 -23.67
CA THR A 112 -2.71 19.36 -23.97
C THR A 112 -3.39 19.74 -25.29
N SER A 113 -3.09 19.04 -26.39
CA SER A 113 -3.76 19.17 -27.69
C SER A 113 -4.43 17.85 -28.10
N GLY A 114 -5.39 17.90 -29.03
CA GLY A 114 -6.19 16.72 -29.45
C GLY A 114 -5.39 15.62 -30.15
N ASN A 115 -4.33 15.98 -30.90
CA ASN A 115 -3.51 15.04 -31.67
C ASN A 115 -2.13 14.82 -31.04
N LYS A 116 -2.07 14.23 -29.84
CA LYS A 116 -0.81 13.88 -29.18
C LYS A 116 -0.20 12.59 -29.72
N THR A 117 1.12 12.61 -29.92
CA THR A 117 1.91 11.37 -30.02
C THR A 117 1.93 10.64 -28.67
N GLU A 118 2.29 9.35 -28.66
CA GLU A 118 2.33 8.59 -27.41
C GLU A 118 3.34 9.17 -26.40
N THR A 119 4.51 9.61 -26.88
CA THR A 119 5.51 10.33 -26.06
C THR A 119 4.91 11.57 -25.40
N GLN A 120 4.13 12.38 -26.12
CA GLN A 120 3.46 13.56 -25.56
C GLN A 120 2.33 13.21 -24.58
N ARG A 121 1.69 12.05 -24.72
CA ARG A 121 0.70 11.55 -23.75
C ARG A 121 1.39 11.08 -22.48
N ASN A 122 2.46 10.30 -22.61
CA ASN A 122 3.29 9.85 -21.49
C ASN A 122 3.87 11.04 -20.72
N SER A 123 4.46 12.01 -21.43
CA SER A 123 4.98 13.23 -20.82
C SER A 123 3.91 13.99 -20.02
N ALA A 124 2.75 14.25 -20.63
CA ALA A 124 1.67 14.96 -19.95
C ALA A 124 1.15 14.21 -18.71
N PHE A 125 1.04 12.88 -18.79
CA PHE A 125 0.66 12.05 -17.66
C PHE A 125 1.71 12.12 -16.54
N LEU A 126 2.99 11.95 -16.86
CA LEU A 126 4.09 11.99 -15.89
C LEU A 126 4.20 13.35 -15.23
N GLN A 127 4.12 14.46 -15.99
CA GLN A 127 4.11 15.80 -15.42
C GLN A 127 2.92 16.01 -14.47
N SER A 128 1.74 15.49 -14.82
CA SER A 128 0.57 15.54 -13.95
C SER A 128 0.76 14.71 -12.67
N PHE A 129 1.32 13.49 -12.78
CA PHE A 129 1.63 12.64 -11.63
C PHE A 129 2.67 13.29 -10.71
N LEU A 130 3.76 13.83 -11.27
CA LEU A 130 4.78 14.54 -10.51
C LEU A 130 4.18 15.75 -9.80
N ARG A 131 3.36 16.55 -10.47
CA ARG A 131 2.71 17.73 -9.87
C ARG A 131 1.70 17.37 -8.78
N ASN A 132 0.75 16.50 -9.10
CA ASN A 132 -0.45 16.31 -8.30
C ASN A 132 -0.26 15.28 -7.18
N GLU A 133 0.65 14.32 -7.35
CA GLU A 133 0.90 13.25 -6.37
C GLU A 133 2.25 13.48 -5.66
N VAL A 134 3.34 13.58 -6.42
CA VAL A 134 4.69 13.62 -5.83
C VAL A 134 4.96 14.97 -5.14
N GLY A 135 4.67 16.09 -5.81
CA GLY A 135 4.85 17.43 -5.26
C GLY A 135 4.02 17.66 -4.01
N THR A 136 2.76 17.20 -4.01
CA THR A 136 1.82 17.42 -2.90
C THR A 136 2.10 16.54 -1.69
N SER A 137 2.54 15.30 -1.90
CA SER A 137 2.54 14.27 -0.85
C SER A 137 3.94 13.87 -0.39
N ILE A 138 4.94 13.88 -1.29
CA ILE A 138 6.29 13.40 -1.01
C ILE A 138 7.25 14.55 -0.67
N CYS A 139 7.09 15.68 -1.34
CA CYS A 139 8.03 16.80 -1.25
C CYS A 139 7.82 17.63 0.02
N ALA A 140 8.92 18.00 0.68
CA ALA A 140 8.92 18.75 1.94
C ALA A 140 9.30 20.23 1.75
N THR A 141 10.15 20.53 0.77
CA THR A 141 10.63 21.89 0.46
C THR A 141 9.84 22.54 -0.67
N GLU A 142 9.70 23.86 -0.66
CA GLU A 142 8.93 24.62 -1.66
C GLU A 142 9.37 24.35 -3.10
N ASP A 143 10.68 24.30 -3.36
CA ASP A 143 11.23 24.03 -4.69
C ASP A 143 10.76 22.68 -5.26
N CYS A 144 10.50 21.69 -4.40
CA CYS A 144 9.99 20.39 -4.83
C CYS A 144 8.45 20.34 -4.80
N LYS A 145 7.79 21.02 -3.85
CA LYS A 145 6.32 21.03 -3.72
C LYS A 145 5.62 21.74 -4.87
N ASN A 146 6.21 22.82 -5.36
CA ASN A 146 5.61 23.70 -6.37
C ASN A 146 5.84 23.24 -7.81
N VAL A 147 6.23 21.98 -8.04
CA VAL A 147 6.48 21.41 -9.37
C VAL A 147 5.33 21.71 -10.34
N GLY A 148 5.61 22.52 -11.37
CA GLY A 148 4.61 22.92 -12.37
C GLY A 148 3.44 23.76 -11.83
N GLN A 149 3.55 24.32 -10.61
CA GLN A 149 2.61 25.28 -10.01
C GLN A 149 3.12 26.71 -10.16
N GLY A 150 2.20 27.69 -10.17
CA GLY A 150 2.54 29.10 -10.37
C GLY A 150 1.34 29.92 -10.87
N LYS A 151 1.41 31.24 -10.70
CA LYS A 151 0.36 32.19 -11.08
C LYS A 151 0.29 32.39 -12.60
N ASN A 152 1.40 32.18 -13.31
CA ASN A 152 1.50 32.29 -14.75
C ASN A 152 2.37 31.18 -15.35
N GLU A 153 2.45 31.11 -16.67
CA GLU A 153 3.18 30.05 -17.38
C GLU A 153 4.70 30.07 -17.15
N PHE A 154 5.31 31.25 -17.04
CA PHE A 154 6.75 31.38 -16.80
C PHE A 154 7.11 30.86 -15.40
N GLU A 155 6.31 31.19 -14.39
CA GLU A 155 6.49 30.68 -13.03
C GLU A 155 6.30 29.17 -12.97
N ARG A 156 5.24 28.63 -13.61
CA ARG A 156 5.01 27.18 -13.67
C ARG A 156 6.18 26.45 -14.33
N LEU A 157 6.70 26.99 -15.43
CA LEU A 157 7.85 26.40 -16.13
C LEU A 157 9.12 26.46 -15.28
N ARG A 158 9.40 27.61 -14.65
CA ARG A 158 10.55 27.77 -13.75
C ARG A 158 10.50 26.77 -12.59
N ASN A 159 9.35 26.63 -11.93
CA ASN A 159 9.18 25.72 -10.81
C ASN A 159 9.25 24.25 -11.25
N TYR A 160 8.75 23.93 -12.45
CA TYR A 160 8.92 22.61 -13.04
C TYR A 160 10.40 22.28 -13.29
N LYS A 161 11.16 23.19 -13.90
CA LYS A 161 12.60 23.00 -14.15
C LYS A 161 13.39 22.84 -12.85
N ALA A 162 13.12 23.67 -11.84
CA ALA A 162 13.75 23.56 -10.53
C ALA A 162 13.51 22.19 -9.86
N PHE A 163 12.30 21.63 -10.01
CA PHE A 163 12.00 20.28 -9.56
C PHE A 163 12.78 19.21 -10.35
N VAL A 164 12.78 19.30 -11.68
CA VAL A 164 13.47 18.34 -12.55
C VAL A 164 14.97 18.31 -12.25
N GLU A 165 15.59 19.47 -12.12
CA GLU A 165 17.03 19.61 -11.85
C GLU A 165 17.41 19.10 -10.46
N SER A 166 16.57 19.33 -9.45
CA SER A 166 17.01 19.22 -8.05
C SER A 166 16.30 18.16 -7.22
N CYS A 167 15.17 17.62 -7.69
CA CYS A 167 14.30 16.69 -6.95
C CYS A 167 14.07 15.37 -7.70
N LEU A 168 13.95 15.40 -9.03
CA LEU A 168 13.50 14.23 -9.81
C LEU A 168 14.45 13.03 -9.73
N ALA A 169 15.75 13.24 -9.95
CA ALA A 169 16.72 12.14 -9.95
C ALA A 169 16.82 11.44 -8.58
N PRO A 170 16.98 12.16 -7.44
CA PRO A 170 16.93 11.53 -6.12
C PRO A 170 15.63 10.77 -5.83
N LEU A 171 14.48 11.28 -6.28
CA LEU A 171 13.18 10.62 -6.11
C LEU A 171 13.09 9.30 -6.90
N ARG A 172 13.53 9.31 -8.16
CA ARG A 172 13.58 8.10 -9.00
C ARG A 172 14.47 7.05 -8.36
N GLN A 173 15.66 7.43 -7.91
CA GLN A 173 16.57 6.52 -7.20
C GLN A 173 15.92 5.96 -5.92
N TRP A 174 15.34 6.83 -5.08
CA TRP A 174 14.69 6.40 -3.84
C TRP A 174 13.51 5.46 -4.10
N SER A 175 12.73 5.68 -5.16
CA SER A 175 11.60 4.82 -5.52
C SER A 175 11.99 3.35 -5.73
N THR A 176 13.23 3.07 -6.16
CA THR A 176 13.71 1.69 -6.38
C THR A 176 13.78 0.86 -5.11
N THR A 177 13.92 1.51 -3.95
CA THR A 177 13.95 0.90 -2.61
C THR A 177 12.55 0.48 -2.11
N PHE A 178 11.51 0.91 -2.81
CA PHE A 178 10.14 0.48 -2.49
C PHE A 178 9.84 -0.80 -3.25
N PHE A 179 9.17 -1.74 -2.58
CA PHE A 179 8.77 -3.02 -3.18
C PHE A 179 9.99 -3.75 -3.81
N GLU A 180 11.06 -3.88 -3.02
CA GLU A 180 12.34 -4.45 -3.46
C GLU A 180 12.16 -5.83 -4.11
N ASN A 181 12.99 -6.15 -5.11
CA ASN A 181 12.91 -7.41 -5.86
C ASN A 181 11.57 -7.68 -6.54
N ASP A 182 10.75 -6.65 -6.77
CA ASP A 182 9.43 -6.76 -7.40
C ASP A 182 8.46 -7.66 -6.64
N GLU A 183 8.65 -7.76 -5.32
CA GLU A 183 7.88 -8.64 -4.45
C GLU A 183 7.81 -8.11 -3.02
N ILE A 184 6.72 -8.37 -2.30
CA ILE A 184 6.63 -8.08 -0.86
C ILE A 184 5.73 -9.08 -0.16
N VAL A 185 6.13 -9.47 1.05
CA VAL A 185 5.27 -10.21 1.97
C VAL A 185 4.71 -9.23 2.99
N ALA A 186 3.40 -9.27 3.21
CA ALA A 186 2.68 -8.31 4.03
C ALA A 186 1.49 -8.95 4.73
N TYR A 187 0.96 -8.28 5.74
CA TYR A 187 -0.35 -8.57 6.30
C TYR A 187 -1.41 -7.71 5.62
N HIS A 188 -2.50 -8.35 5.19
CA HIS A 188 -3.71 -7.65 4.76
C HIS A 188 -4.80 -7.80 5.81
N VAL A 189 -5.34 -6.66 6.25
CA VAL A 189 -6.39 -6.57 7.25
C VAL A 189 -7.69 -6.16 6.59
N SER A 190 -8.76 -6.86 6.92
CA SER A 190 -10.12 -6.60 6.44
C SER A 190 -11.11 -6.73 7.58
N GLN A 191 -12.29 -6.12 7.44
CA GLN A 191 -13.35 -6.28 8.42
C GLN A 191 -14.29 -7.42 8.01
N ILE A 192 -14.72 -8.20 9.01
CA ILE A 192 -15.85 -9.12 8.90
C ILE A 192 -16.96 -8.62 9.82
N GLY A 193 -18.19 -8.61 9.32
CA GLY A 193 -19.35 -8.28 10.13
C GLY A 193 -19.82 -9.51 10.89
N ILE A 194 -19.99 -9.37 12.21
CA ILE A 194 -20.73 -10.32 13.03
C ILE A 194 -22.09 -9.67 13.35
N GLY A 195 -23.16 -10.28 12.83
CA GLY A 195 -24.52 -9.79 13.02
C GLY A 195 -25.05 -10.09 14.42
N ARG A 196 -26.36 -9.90 14.63
CA ARG A 196 -27.02 -10.31 15.88
C ARG A 196 -27.37 -11.80 15.93
N ASN A 197 -27.30 -12.48 14.80
CA ASN A 197 -27.78 -13.85 14.64
C ASN A 197 -26.64 -14.83 14.96
N TYR A 198 -26.35 -15.00 16.25
CA TYR A 198 -25.54 -16.12 16.71
C TYR A 198 -26.32 -17.41 16.51
N ASP A 199 -25.69 -18.41 15.94
CA ASP A 199 -26.24 -19.74 15.71
C ASP A 199 -25.88 -20.62 16.91
N PHE A 200 -26.85 -20.85 17.81
CA PHE A 200 -26.63 -21.62 19.03
C PHE A 200 -26.38 -23.11 18.74
N ASP A 201 -27.00 -23.65 17.69
CA ASP A 201 -26.83 -25.05 17.29
C ASP A 201 -25.41 -25.28 16.74
N GLN A 202 -24.92 -24.34 15.93
CA GLN A 202 -23.56 -24.38 15.35
C GLN A 202 -22.49 -23.74 16.25
N ARG A 203 -22.88 -23.12 17.36
CA ARG A 203 -22.02 -22.43 18.32
C ARG A 203 -21.10 -21.40 17.66
N GLY A 204 -21.68 -20.48 16.88
CA GLY A 204 -20.89 -19.46 16.18
C GLY A 204 -21.69 -18.46 15.33
N TYR A 205 -20.98 -17.67 14.53
CA TYR A 205 -21.56 -16.74 13.57
C TYR A 205 -21.30 -17.17 12.13
N TRP A 206 -22.35 -17.23 11.30
CA TRP A 206 -22.18 -17.30 9.85
C TRP A 206 -21.75 -15.94 9.31
N VAL A 207 -20.49 -15.83 8.86
CA VAL A 207 -19.91 -14.61 8.33
C VAL A 207 -19.68 -14.73 6.83
N SER A 208 -19.73 -13.59 6.12
CA SER A 208 -19.37 -13.52 4.70
C SER A 208 -18.12 -12.66 4.52
N HIS A 209 -17.14 -13.16 3.76
CA HIS A 209 -15.93 -12.40 3.46
C HIS A 209 -15.47 -12.60 2.02
N ASN A 210 -15.10 -11.50 1.36
CA ASN A 210 -14.42 -11.57 0.08
C ASN A 210 -12.90 -11.65 0.31
N PHE A 211 -12.32 -12.81 0.02
CA PHE A 211 -10.88 -13.00 0.14
C PHE A 211 -10.07 -12.26 -0.94
N GLY A 212 -10.76 -11.72 -1.96
CA GLY A 212 -10.29 -10.73 -2.93
C GLY A 212 -9.64 -9.49 -2.31
N LEU A 213 -8.61 -8.96 -2.97
CA LEU A 213 -7.93 -7.72 -2.56
C LEU A 213 -8.19 -6.62 -3.59
N ASN A 214 -9.07 -5.66 -3.23
CA ASN A 214 -9.46 -4.59 -4.16
C ASN A 214 -8.76 -3.25 -3.89
N ASN A 215 -8.02 -3.07 -2.78
CA ASN A 215 -7.55 -1.75 -2.35
C ASN A 215 -6.18 -1.77 -1.62
N ILE A 216 -5.23 -2.59 -2.07
CA ILE A 216 -3.90 -2.69 -1.42
C ILE A 216 -2.97 -1.52 -1.71
N PHE A 217 -3.27 -0.73 -2.73
CA PHE A 217 -2.58 0.52 -2.96
C PHE A 217 -3.59 1.66 -3.09
N ARG A 218 -3.23 2.85 -2.62
CA ARG A 218 -4.03 4.07 -2.81
C ARG A 218 -3.55 4.84 -4.03
N GLY A 219 -4.51 5.33 -4.82
CA GLY A 219 -4.27 6.23 -5.95
C GLY A 219 -3.46 5.61 -7.10
N GLY A 220 -3.53 6.23 -8.28
CA GLY A 220 -2.71 5.89 -9.45
C GLY A 220 -3.09 4.61 -10.20
N ILE A 221 -2.21 4.23 -11.14
CA ILE A 221 -2.39 3.16 -12.15
C ILE A 221 -2.08 1.75 -11.62
N LYS A 222 -2.57 1.33 -10.44
CA LYS A 222 -2.20 0.03 -9.86
C LYS A 222 -3.40 -0.91 -9.84
N LYS A 223 -3.19 -2.17 -10.23
CA LYS A 223 -4.24 -3.20 -10.24
C LYS A 223 -3.71 -4.47 -9.56
N VAL A 224 -4.47 -4.97 -8.60
CA VAL A 224 -4.12 -6.19 -7.85
C VAL A 224 -5.04 -7.31 -8.28
N ILE A 225 -4.45 -8.47 -8.63
CA ILE A 225 -5.16 -9.60 -9.22
C ILE A 225 -4.89 -10.84 -8.37
N PHE A 226 -5.94 -11.56 -8.00
CA PHE A 226 -5.79 -12.82 -7.30
C PHE A 226 -5.24 -13.89 -8.24
N LYS A 227 -4.05 -14.41 -7.95
CA LYS A 227 -3.44 -15.50 -8.70
C LYS A 227 -3.12 -16.66 -7.74
N PRO A 228 -4.02 -17.64 -7.61
CA PRO A 228 -3.80 -18.78 -6.73
C PRO A 228 -2.51 -19.50 -7.14
N GLN A 229 -1.69 -19.90 -6.15
CA GLN A 229 -0.44 -20.63 -6.35
C GLN A 229 -0.48 -22.03 -5.73
N THR A 230 -1.38 -22.25 -4.78
CA THR A 230 -1.49 -23.50 -4.03
C THR A 230 -2.83 -24.20 -4.30
N PRO A 231 -2.92 -25.52 -4.10
CA PRO A 231 -4.17 -26.26 -4.33
C PRO A 231 -5.37 -25.67 -3.58
N TYR A 232 -5.20 -25.26 -2.32
CA TYR A 232 -6.30 -24.69 -1.53
C TYR A 232 -6.78 -23.34 -2.08
N GLU A 233 -5.89 -22.53 -2.65
CA GLU A 233 -6.28 -21.27 -3.29
C GLU A 233 -7.01 -21.49 -4.61
N HIS A 234 -6.65 -22.54 -5.36
CA HIS A 234 -7.41 -22.94 -6.54
C HIS A 234 -8.83 -23.38 -6.15
N THR A 235 -8.96 -24.20 -5.12
CA THR A 235 -10.27 -24.57 -4.54
C THR A 235 -11.04 -23.32 -4.08
N LEU A 236 -10.37 -22.40 -3.38
CA LEU A 236 -10.96 -21.15 -2.92
C LEU A 236 -11.44 -20.29 -4.09
N LYS A 237 -10.63 -20.11 -5.13
CA LYS A 237 -11.01 -19.35 -6.33
C LYS A 237 -12.25 -19.91 -7.01
N ASN A 238 -12.37 -21.23 -7.10
CA ASN A 238 -13.56 -21.87 -7.67
C ASN A 238 -14.80 -21.65 -6.79
N LYS A 239 -14.63 -21.64 -5.45
CA LYS A 239 -15.70 -21.37 -4.48
C LYS A 239 -16.13 -19.89 -4.43
N LEU A 240 -15.23 -18.95 -4.72
CA LEU A 240 -15.49 -17.49 -4.77
C LEU A 240 -16.24 -17.03 -6.04
N GLY A 241 -16.88 -17.94 -6.77
CA GLY A 241 -17.57 -17.64 -8.03
C GLY A 241 -18.62 -16.52 -7.92
N ARG A 242 -18.72 -15.71 -8.98
CA ARG A 242 -19.72 -14.64 -9.20
C ARG A 242 -19.70 -13.44 -8.24
N GLY A 243 -18.54 -13.10 -7.67
CA GLY A 243 -18.38 -11.84 -6.91
C GLY A 243 -19.05 -11.83 -5.53
N LEU A 244 -19.52 -12.99 -5.07
CA LEU A 244 -20.06 -13.18 -3.73
C LEU A 244 -18.94 -13.58 -2.76
N GLY A 245 -18.97 -13.01 -1.56
CA GLY A 245 -18.05 -13.41 -0.49
C GLY A 245 -18.28 -14.85 -0.05
N LEU A 246 -17.23 -15.55 0.37
CA LEU A 246 -17.32 -16.88 0.95
C LEU A 246 -18.07 -16.80 2.28
N GLN A 247 -19.11 -17.63 2.46
CA GLN A 247 -19.82 -17.76 3.73
C GLN A 247 -19.26 -18.92 4.53
N PHE A 248 -18.83 -18.66 5.76
CA PHE A 248 -18.24 -19.67 6.63
C PHE A 248 -18.62 -19.43 8.10
N LEU A 249 -18.56 -20.50 8.90
CA LEU A 249 -18.79 -20.44 10.34
C LEU A 249 -17.56 -19.87 11.04
N LEU A 250 -17.76 -18.79 11.78
CA LEU A 250 -16.84 -18.31 12.79
C LEU A 250 -17.31 -18.88 14.13
N GLU A 251 -16.71 -20.00 14.54
CA GLU A 251 -16.94 -20.58 15.86
C GLU A 251 -16.53 -19.58 16.95
N LEU A 252 -17.42 -19.39 17.91
CA LEU A 252 -17.24 -18.49 19.04
C LEU A 252 -18.14 -19.01 20.16
N ASP A 253 -17.69 -19.03 21.41
CA ASP A 253 -18.55 -19.52 22.49
C ASP A 253 -19.66 -18.51 22.83
N GLU A 254 -20.73 -19.02 23.46
CA GLU A 254 -21.93 -18.26 23.81
C GLU A 254 -21.62 -17.07 24.73
N LYS A 255 -20.67 -17.23 25.66
CA LYS A 255 -20.31 -16.18 26.61
C LYS A 255 -19.57 -15.03 25.91
N GLU A 256 -18.69 -15.35 24.98
CA GLU A 256 -18.05 -14.35 24.13
C GLU A 256 -19.04 -13.68 23.17
N ALA A 257 -19.97 -14.45 22.60
CA ALA A 257 -21.04 -13.91 21.75
C ALA A 257 -21.94 -12.92 22.53
N GLU A 258 -22.34 -13.28 23.75
CA GLU A 258 -23.11 -12.40 24.65
C GLU A 258 -22.34 -11.12 24.96
N LYS A 259 -21.04 -11.24 25.32
CA LYS A 259 -20.16 -10.08 25.54
C LYS A 259 -20.13 -9.16 24.33
N TYR A 260 -20.02 -9.71 23.11
CA TYR A 260 -19.99 -8.92 21.88
C TYR A 260 -21.32 -8.21 21.62
N GLN A 261 -22.45 -8.87 21.87
CA GLN A 261 -23.77 -8.26 21.76
C GLN A 261 -23.95 -7.11 22.77
N MET A 262 -23.64 -7.34 24.06
CA MET A 262 -23.73 -6.33 25.12
C MET A 262 -22.81 -5.13 24.85
N SER A 263 -21.60 -5.40 24.37
CA SER A 263 -20.61 -4.36 24.04
C SER A 263 -20.84 -3.71 22.68
N SER A 264 -21.90 -4.08 21.96
CA SER A 264 -22.18 -3.62 20.59
C SER A 264 -21.03 -3.83 19.59
N ILE A 265 -20.23 -4.89 19.77
CA ILE A 265 -19.19 -5.29 18.83
C ILE A 265 -19.87 -6.02 17.67
N SER A 266 -19.89 -5.39 16.50
CA SER A 266 -20.51 -5.95 15.28
C SER A 266 -19.51 -6.18 14.15
N ARG A 267 -18.22 -5.90 14.39
CA ARG A 267 -17.15 -6.05 13.41
C ARG A 267 -15.91 -6.61 14.08
N LEU A 268 -15.32 -7.60 13.43
CA LEU A 268 -14.02 -8.15 13.78
C LEU A 268 -13.03 -7.92 12.63
N TYR A 269 -11.76 -8.17 12.88
CA TYR A 269 -10.67 -7.90 11.95
C TYR A 269 -10.03 -9.21 11.49
N LEU A 270 -10.24 -9.55 10.22
CA LEU A 270 -9.64 -10.70 9.57
C LEU A 270 -8.29 -10.32 8.98
N VAL A 271 -7.24 -11.04 9.38
CA VAL A 271 -5.83 -10.78 9.04
C VAL A 271 -5.25 -11.97 8.28
N LYS A 272 -4.73 -11.69 7.08
CA LYS A 272 -4.10 -12.69 6.19
C LYS A 272 -2.67 -12.29 5.91
N LYS A 273 -1.74 -13.26 5.96
CA LYS A 273 -0.39 -13.07 5.44
C LYS A 273 -0.41 -13.34 3.93
N ILE A 274 0.00 -12.36 3.14
CA ILE A 274 -0.06 -12.39 1.68
C ILE A 274 1.31 -12.10 1.08
N ARG A 275 1.49 -12.56 -0.15
CA ARG A 275 2.61 -12.19 -1.02
C ARG A 275 2.07 -11.45 -2.22
N LEU A 276 2.64 -10.29 -2.50
CA LEU A 276 2.37 -9.51 -3.70
C LEU A 276 3.59 -9.58 -4.60
N LYS A 277 3.38 -9.77 -5.90
CA LYS A 277 4.45 -9.83 -6.89
C LYS A 277 4.05 -9.03 -8.12
N TYR A 278 4.95 -8.14 -8.57
CA TYR A 278 4.73 -7.39 -9.81
C TYR A 278 4.67 -8.34 -11.01
N VAL A 279 3.71 -8.09 -11.90
CA VAL A 279 3.57 -8.81 -13.16
C VAL A 279 4.44 -8.13 -14.19
N LYS A 280 5.59 -8.73 -14.51
CA LYS A 280 6.48 -8.27 -15.57
C LYS A 280 5.78 -8.39 -16.93
N LYS A 281 5.07 -7.34 -17.31
CA LYS A 281 4.40 -7.17 -18.59
C LYS A 281 4.81 -5.83 -19.16
N GLU A 282 5.12 -5.80 -20.45
CA GLU A 282 5.36 -4.54 -21.14
C GLU A 282 4.09 -3.70 -21.11
N LEU A 283 4.22 -2.50 -20.54
CA LEU A 283 3.16 -1.52 -20.54
C LEU A 283 3.28 -0.73 -21.85
N THR A 284 2.18 -0.65 -22.60
CA THR A 284 2.17 0.10 -23.87
C THR A 284 2.30 1.61 -23.62
N ASN A 285 1.86 2.10 -22.45
CA ASN A 285 1.95 3.50 -22.06
C ASN A 285 1.82 3.72 -20.55
N ALA A 286 2.12 4.96 -20.12
CA ALA A 286 2.15 5.36 -18.73
C ALA A 286 0.77 5.39 -18.07
N GLN A 287 -0.34 5.32 -18.82
CA GLN A 287 -1.69 5.30 -18.26
C GLN A 287 -2.20 3.87 -18.01
N LYS A 288 -1.53 2.84 -18.56
CA LYS A 288 -1.95 1.45 -18.33
C LYS A 288 -1.70 1.02 -16.88
N PRO A 289 -2.56 0.16 -16.31
CA PRO A 289 -2.36 -0.31 -14.95
C PRO A 289 -1.10 -1.18 -14.84
N VAL A 290 -0.26 -0.87 -13.85
CA VAL A 290 0.74 -1.76 -13.28
C VAL A 290 0.01 -2.88 -12.55
N GLU A 291 0.18 -4.12 -13.02
CA GLU A 291 -0.50 -5.28 -12.44
C GLU A 291 0.38 -5.98 -11.40
N PHE A 292 -0.24 -6.37 -10.28
CA PHE A 292 0.38 -7.15 -9.21
C PHE A 292 -0.45 -8.41 -8.99
N ASN A 293 0.20 -9.56 -8.96
CA ASN A 293 -0.43 -10.79 -8.48
C ASN A 293 -0.36 -10.81 -6.96
N TYR A 294 -1.39 -11.37 -6.34
CA TYR A 294 -1.31 -11.76 -4.93
C TYR A 294 -1.70 -13.22 -4.72
N SER A 295 -1.09 -13.81 -3.69
CA SER A 295 -1.38 -15.12 -3.12
C SER A 295 -1.29 -15.05 -1.59
N HIS A 296 -1.79 -16.09 -0.93
CA HIS A 296 -1.72 -16.26 0.52
C HIS A 296 -0.45 -17.04 0.87
N GLU A 297 0.31 -16.52 1.83
CA GLU A 297 1.53 -17.18 2.34
C GLU A 297 1.23 -18.41 3.21
N SER A 298 0.03 -18.42 3.81
CA SER A 298 -0.47 -19.51 4.62
C SER A 298 -1.96 -19.67 4.36
N PRO A 299 -2.50 -20.92 4.41
CA PRO A 299 -3.94 -21.12 4.47
C PRO A 299 -4.55 -20.56 5.76
N GLU A 300 -3.75 -20.32 6.80
CA GLU A 300 -4.23 -19.78 8.07
C GLU A 300 -4.46 -18.28 8.01
N PHE A 301 -5.57 -17.84 8.59
CA PHE A 301 -5.85 -16.44 8.86
C PHE A 301 -6.32 -16.28 10.30
N ALA A 302 -6.06 -15.09 10.86
CA ALA A 302 -6.40 -14.77 12.23
C ALA A 302 -7.56 -13.77 12.27
N VAL A 303 -8.40 -13.89 13.29
CA VAL A 303 -9.49 -12.95 13.57
C VAL A 303 -9.20 -12.24 14.88
N TYR A 304 -9.29 -10.92 14.89
CA TYR A 304 -9.03 -10.06 16.04
C TYR A 304 -10.25 -9.22 16.42
N GLU A 305 -10.40 -8.92 17.71
CA GLU A 305 -11.47 -8.05 18.25
C GLU A 305 -11.24 -6.59 17.85
N ASP A 306 -9.98 -6.17 17.70
CA ASP A 306 -9.60 -4.75 17.58
C ASP A 306 -8.72 -4.44 16.36
N ALA A 307 -8.76 -3.17 15.91
CA ALA A 307 -7.99 -2.69 14.77
C ALA A 307 -6.49 -2.66 15.03
N ALA A 308 -6.02 -2.69 16.28
CA ALA A 308 -4.60 -2.73 16.60
C ALA A 308 -4.03 -4.16 16.50
N LEU A 309 -4.89 -5.17 16.29
CA LEU A 309 -4.53 -6.58 16.19
C LEU A 309 -3.88 -7.11 17.47
N THR A 310 -4.43 -6.71 18.62
CA THR A 310 -3.88 -7.04 19.94
C THR A 310 -4.65 -8.13 20.68
N LYS A 311 -5.95 -8.29 20.37
CA LYS A 311 -6.82 -9.31 20.97
C LYS A 311 -7.20 -10.34 19.93
N LEU A 312 -6.45 -11.44 19.88
CA LEU A 312 -6.76 -12.58 19.03
C LEU A 312 -8.05 -13.25 19.52
N VAL A 313 -9.00 -13.45 18.61
CA VAL A 313 -10.23 -14.21 18.85
C VAL A 313 -10.00 -15.67 18.50
N THR A 314 -9.60 -15.92 17.25
CA THR A 314 -9.36 -17.28 16.77
C THR A 314 -8.44 -17.29 15.55
N LYS A 315 -7.95 -18.47 15.20
CA LYS A 315 -7.26 -18.76 13.94
C LYS A 315 -8.06 -19.82 13.18
N LEU A 316 -8.27 -19.57 11.89
CA LEU A 316 -8.99 -20.45 11.00
C LEU A 316 -8.10 -20.82 9.82
N SER A 317 -8.38 -21.96 9.19
CA SER A 317 -7.66 -22.43 8.01
C SER A 317 -8.59 -22.46 6.80
N LEU A 318 -8.17 -21.79 5.72
CA LEU A 318 -8.84 -21.82 4.41
C LEU A 318 -9.04 -23.25 3.86
N LYS A 319 -8.24 -24.22 4.31
CA LYS A 319 -8.37 -25.63 3.91
C LYS A 319 -9.61 -26.29 4.48
N ASN A 320 -9.98 -25.93 5.72
CA ASN A 320 -10.96 -26.65 6.53
C ASN A 320 -12.07 -25.72 7.01
N LEU A 321 -12.41 -24.69 6.25
CA LEU A 321 -13.53 -23.83 6.59
C LEU A 321 -14.83 -24.61 6.56
N ILE A 322 -15.61 -24.51 7.63
CA ILE A 322 -17.00 -24.94 7.67
C ILE A 322 -17.79 -23.93 6.85
N LEU A 323 -18.20 -24.33 5.65
CA LEU A 323 -18.89 -23.47 4.71
C LEU A 323 -20.39 -23.58 4.90
N LYS A 324 -21.10 -22.46 4.70
CA LYS A 324 -22.55 -22.50 4.66
C LYS A 324 -22.97 -23.20 3.36
N THR A 325 -23.56 -24.38 3.48
CA THR A 325 -24.23 -25.04 2.34
C THR A 325 -25.58 -24.36 2.14
N ASN A 326 -25.82 -23.89 0.92
CA ASN A 326 -27.13 -23.34 0.54
C ASN A 326 -28.18 -24.45 0.44
#